data_AF-A0A958B8D4-F1
#
_entry.id   AF-A0A958B8D4-F1
#
_cell.length_a   1.000
_cell.length_b   1.000
_cell.length_c   1.000
_cell.angle_alpha   90.00
_cell.angle_beta   90.00
_cell.angle_gamma   90.00
#
_symmetry.space_group_name_H-M   'P 1'
#
loop_
_entity.id
_entity.type
_entity.pdbx_description
1 polymer ?
#
loop_
_entity_poly.entity_id
_entity_poly.type
_entity_poly.pdbx_seq_one_letter_code
_entity_poly.pdbx_strand_id
1 'polypeptide(L)'
;MAQQPQAQRHNLPRQPTSFIGRHTEITRLRERLTDPHCRLLTVVGSGGIGKTRLAIEAAAAVAPHFAHGVYFAPLQSIYTGDYLVSAIAESLNFSLSGHQEPLAQVLNYLSDKTLLLLLDNFE
;
A
#
# COMPACT_ATOMS: atom_id res chain seq x y z
N MET A 1 -22.52 -11.02 -20.57
CA MET A 1 -22.74 -10.33 -19.28
C MET A 1 -21.69 -9.26 -19.14
N ALA A 2 -22.09 -7.99 -19.23
CA ALA A 2 -21.15 -6.87 -19.16
C ALA A 2 -20.54 -6.80 -17.75
N GLN A 3 -19.21 -6.89 -17.64
CA GLN A 3 -18.50 -6.62 -16.39
C GLN A 3 -18.72 -5.16 -16.04
N GLN A 4 -19.41 -4.94 -14.92
CA GLN A 4 -19.46 -3.63 -14.26
C GLN A 4 -18.01 -3.18 -13.97
N PRO A 5 -17.66 -1.90 -14.16
CA PRO A 5 -16.34 -1.42 -13.78
C PRO A 5 -16.16 -1.68 -12.29
N GLN A 6 -15.31 -2.65 -11.94
CA GLN A 6 -14.99 -2.94 -10.55
C GLN A 6 -14.43 -1.66 -9.95
N ALA A 7 -15.13 -1.08 -8.97
CA ALA A 7 -14.56 -0.01 -8.16
C ALA A 7 -13.20 -0.51 -7.66
N GLN A 8 -12.15 0.24 -7.99
CA GLN A 8 -10.77 -0.13 -7.71
C GLN A 8 -10.63 -0.37 -6.21
N ARG A 9 -10.23 -1.58 -5.80
CA ARG A 9 -10.15 -1.93 -4.38
C ARG A 9 -9.03 -1.13 -3.73
N HIS A 10 -9.36 -0.24 -2.80
CA HIS A 10 -8.37 0.48 -2.01
C HIS A 10 -8.90 0.88 -0.63
N ASN A 11 -7.99 1.06 0.33
CA ASN A 11 -8.27 1.64 1.65
C ASN A 11 -7.49 2.95 1.90
N LEU A 12 -6.98 3.58 0.83
CA LEU A 12 -6.18 4.80 0.92
C LEU A 12 -6.90 5.89 1.75
N PRO A 13 -6.22 6.53 2.73
CA PRO A 13 -6.83 7.56 3.55
C PRO A 13 -7.31 8.74 2.70
N ARG A 14 -8.55 9.17 2.96
CA ARG A 14 -9.07 10.41 2.35
C ARG A 14 -8.23 11.59 2.78
N GLN A 15 -7.93 12.41 1.79
CA GLN A 15 -7.04 13.53 1.94
C GLN A 15 -7.85 14.84 1.99
N PRO A 16 -7.87 15.58 3.11
CA PRO A 16 -8.82 16.67 3.35
C PRO A 16 -8.52 17.95 2.57
N THR A 17 -7.32 18.07 2.02
CA THR A 17 -6.82 19.25 1.32
C THR A 17 -6.22 18.85 -0.03
N SER A 18 -6.22 19.79 -0.98
CA SER A 18 -5.54 19.61 -2.26
C SER A 18 -4.04 19.42 -2.07
N PHE A 19 -3.43 18.52 -2.84
CA PHE A 19 -1.99 18.32 -2.86
C PHE A 19 -1.35 19.31 -3.86
N ILE A 20 -0.49 20.19 -3.37
CA ILE A 20 0.10 21.27 -4.17
C ILE A 20 1.61 21.03 -4.32
N GLY A 21 2.09 21.10 -5.56
CA GLY A 21 3.50 20.88 -5.89
C GLY A 21 3.87 19.39 -5.93
N ARG A 22 5.17 19.10 -5.93
CA ARG A 22 5.73 17.72 -5.95
C ARG A 22 5.38 16.87 -7.18
N HIS A 23 4.99 17.49 -8.29
CA HIS A 23 4.64 16.79 -9.53
C HIS A 23 5.79 15.92 -10.06
N THR A 24 7.02 16.40 -9.96
CA THR A 24 8.22 15.68 -10.37
C THR A 24 8.42 14.42 -9.53
N GLU A 25 8.28 14.54 -8.21
CA GLU A 25 8.40 13.41 -7.29
C GLU A 25 7.28 12.38 -7.50
N ILE A 26 6.04 12.84 -7.68
CA ILE A 26 4.92 11.96 -8.04
C ILE A 26 5.21 11.21 -9.33
N THR A 27 5.69 11.90 -10.36
CA THR A 27 6.00 11.27 -11.66
C THR A 27 7.08 10.20 -11.50
N ARG A 28 8.16 10.51 -10.78
CA ARG A 28 9.24 9.56 -10.50
C ARG A 28 8.76 8.35 -9.68
N LEU A 29 7.90 8.56 -8.68
CA LEU A 29 7.33 7.46 -7.91
C LEU A 29 6.42 6.60 -8.78
N ARG A 30 5.59 7.20 -9.64
CA ARG A 30 4.70 6.47 -10.56
C ARG A 30 5.52 5.57 -11.49
N GLU A 31 6.53 6.11 -12.16
CA GLU A 31 7.41 5.35 -13.05
C GLU A 31 8.02 4.13 -12.35
N ARG A 32 8.54 4.33 -11.13
CA ARG A 32 9.11 3.24 -10.32
C ARG A 32 8.06 2.22 -9.88
N LEU A 33 6.90 2.67 -9.41
CA LEU A 33 5.83 1.78 -8.96
C LEU A 33 5.22 0.95 -10.10
N THR A 34 5.27 1.44 -11.34
CA THR A 34 4.79 0.71 -12.52
C THR A 34 5.88 -0.11 -13.23
N ASP A 35 7.14 -0.01 -12.81
CA ASP A 35 8.24 -0.83 -13.32
C ASP A 35 8.14 -2.26 -12.78
N PRO A 36 7.95 -3.29 -13.62
CA PRO A 36 7.86 -4.69 -13.17
C PRO A 36 9.10 -5.19 -12.42
N HIS A 37 10.26 -4.54 -12.58
CA HIS A 37 11.48 -4.89 -11.87
C HIS A 37 11.58 -4.21 -10.49
N CYS A 38 10.73 -3.22 -10.18
CA CYS A 38 10.69 -2.56 -8.89
C CYS A 38 9.64 -3.21 -7.98
N ARG A 39 10.09 -4.10 -7.09
CA ARG A 39 9.20 -4.80 -6.13
C ARG A 39 9.14 -4.16 -4.75
N LEU A 40 10.05 -3.24 -4.46
CA LEU A 40 10.13 -2.49 -3.20
C LEU A 40 10.66 -1.08 -3.48
N LEU A 41 9.97 -0.08 -2.94
CA LEU A 41 10.34 1.32 -3.04
C LEU A 41 10.24 1.97 -1.67
N THR A 42 11.35 2.52 -1.18
CA THR A 42 11.40 3.23 0.10
C THR A 42 11.43 4.73 -0.12
N VAL A 43 10.51 5.46 0.52
CA VAL A 43 10.48 6.93 0.51
C VAL A 43 11.11 7.44 1.79
N VAL A 44 12.30 8.03 1.68
CA VAL A 44 13.05 8.60 2.82
C VAL A 44 13.07 10.13 2.77
N GLY A 45 13.20 10.75 3.94
CA GLY A 45 13.20 12.21 4.08
C GLY A 45 12.93 12.64 5.52
N SER A 46 13.17 13.91 5.83
CA SER A 46 12.99 14.47 7.17
C SER A 46 11.56 14.33 7.71
N GLY A 47 11.42 14.40 9.04
CA GLY A 47 10.11 14.46 9.69
C GLY A 47 9.28 15.64 9.18
N GLY A 48 7.97 15.44 9.02
CA GLY A 48 7.05 16.51 8.60
C GLY A 48 7.12 16.94 7.12
N ILE A 49 8.04 16.40 6.30
CA ILE A 49 8.18 16.81 4.88
C ILE A 49 7.05 16.32 3.95
N GLY A 50 6.10 15.55 4.49
CA GLY A 50 4.93 15.04 3.75
C GLY A 50 5.13 13.73 3.00
N LYS A 51 6.04 12.85 3.46
CA LYS A 51 6.32 11.54 2.82
C LYS A 51 5.07 10.66 2.70
N THR A 52 4.34 10.48 3.80
CA THR A 52 3.08 9.73 3.83
C THR A 52 2.11 10.27 2.79
N ARG A 53 1.97 11.59 2.72
CA ARG A 53 1.07 12.22 1.76
C ARG A 53 1.52 11.97 0.32
N LEU A 54 2.81 12.18 0.03
CA LEU A 54 3.40 11.94 -1.28
C LEU A 54 3.20 10.47 -1.73
N ALA A 55 3.41 9.51 -0.82
CA ALA A 55 3.22 8.09 -1.10
C ALA A 55 1.75 7.76 -1.39
N ILE A 56 0.81 8.27 -0.60
CA ILE A 56 -0.64 8.08 -0.81
C ILE A 56 -1.09 8.65 -2.17
N GLU A 57 -0.62 9.85 -2.52
CA GLU A 57 -0.94 10.50 -3.80
C GLU A 57 -0.37 9.71 -4.99
N ALA A 58 0.88 9.26 -4.89
CA ALA A 58 1.49 8.42 -5.92
C ALA A 58 0.73 7.09 -6.08
N ALA A 59 0.36 6.45 -4.96
CA ALA A 59 -0.37 5.20 -4.93
C ALA A 59 -1.78 5.33 -5.54
N ALA A 60 -2.50 6.41 -5.24
CA ALA A 60 -3.78 6.71 -5.88
C ALA A 60 -3.63 6.88 -7.40
N ALA A 61 -2.58 7.57 -7.86
CA ALA A 61 -2.32 7.81 -9.27
C ALA A 61 -1.97 6.53 -10.06
N VAL A 62 -1.42 5.50 -9.41
CA VAL A 62 -1.08 4.22 -10.06
C VAL A 62 -2.10 3.12 -9.81
N ALA A 63 -3.14 3.34 -9.01
CA ALA A 63 -4.12 2.32 -8.66
C ALA A 63 -4.69 1.52 -9.86
N PRO A 64 -4.91 2.10 -11.06
CA PRO A 64 -5.25 1.35 -12.30
C PRO A 64 -4.30 0.25 -12.74
N HIS A 65 -3.04 0.27 -12.29
CA HIS A 65 -2.03 -0.74 -12.67
C HIS A 65 -2.06 -1.98 -11.76
N PHE A 66 -2.75 -1.91 -10.62
CA PHE A 66 -2.78 -2.99 -9.62
C PHE A 66 -4.15 -3.67 -9.62
N ALA A 67 -4.28 -4.74 -10.41
CA ALA A 67 -5.53 -5.48 -10.61
C ALA A 67 -6.19 -5.97 -9.31
N HIS A 68 -5.40 -6.18 -8.26
CA HIS A 68 -5.88 -6.65 -6.95
C HIS A 68 -5.96 -5.54 -5.90
N GLY A 69 -5.68 -4.30 -6.28
CA GLY A 69 -5.90 -3.11 -5.44
C GLY A 69 -4.64 -2.49 -4.84
N VAL A 70 -4.87 -1.41 -4.10
CA VAL A 70 -3.84 -0.60 -3.42
C VAL A 70 -4.22 -0.47 -1.94
N TYR A 71 -3.32 -0.88 -1.06
CA TYR A 71 -3.60 -0.95 0.38
C TYR A 71 -2.57 -0.17 1.18
N PHE A 72 -3.04 0.59 2.16
CA PHE A 72 -2.28 1.36 3.13
C PHE A 72 -2.36 0.66 4.49
N ALA A 73 -1.19 0.37 5.06
CA ALA A 73 -1.02 -0.21 6.38
C ALA A 73 -0.22 0.77 7.26
N PRO A 74 -0.88 1.54 8.13
CA PRO A 74 -0.21 2.40 9.08
C PRO A 74 0.40 1.57 10.22
N LEU A 75 1.72 1.64 10.40
CA LEU A 75 2.45 0.85 11.40
C LEU A 75 2.76 1.63 12.69
N GLN A 76 2.18 2.83 12.86
CA GLN A 76 2.50 3.77 13.93
C GLN A 76 2.37 3.23 15.37
N SER A 77 1.54 2.20 15.57
CA SER A 77 1.31 1.58 16.89
C SER A 77 1.94 0.19 17.04
N ILE A 78 2.83 -0.21 16.13
CA ILE A 78 3.44 -1.55 16.09
C ILE A 78 4.86 -1.47 16.64
N TYR A 79 5.05 -1.99 17.85
CA TYR A 79 6.33 -1.96 18.56
C TYR A 79 7.05 -3.31 18.60
N THR A 80 6.39 -4.38 18.14
CA THR A 80 6.99 -5.71 18.00
C THR A 80 6.66 -6.29 16.63
N GLY A 81 7.60 -7.06 16.07
CA GLY A 81 7.42 -7.72 14.78
C GLY A 81 6.20 -8.66 14.73
N ASP A 82 5.78 -9.16 15.90
CA ASP A 82 4.64 -10.08 16.04
C ASP A 82 3.30 -9.45 15.60
N TYR A 83 3.13 -8.13 15.75
CA TYR A 83 1.89 -7.44 15.35
C TYR A 83 1.91 -6.96 13.90
N LEU A 84 3.07 -6.96 13.24
CA LEU A 84 3.20 -6.49 11.85
C LEU A 84 2.30 -7.28 10.90
N VAL A 85 2.32 -8.60 11.02
CA VAL A 85 1.56 -9.49 10.13
C VAL A 85 0.05 -9.27 10.30
N SER A 86 -0.41 -9.17 11.55
CA SER A 86 -1.81 -8.93 11.88
C SER A 86 -2.30 -7.58 11.35
N ALA A 87 -1.50 -6.51 11.48
CA ALA A 87 -1.85 -5.20 10.96
C ALA A 87 -1.91 -5.15 9.43
N ILE A 88 -1.01 -5.88 8.75
CA ILE A 88 -1.06 -6.03 7.29
C ILE A 88 -2.32 -6.81 6.89
N ALA A 89 -2.62 -7.92 7.56
CA ALA A 89 -3.82 -8.72 7.30
C ALA A 89 -5.11 -7.88 7.47
N GLU A 90 -5.22 -7.11 8.55
CA GLU A 90 -6.33 -6.20 8.81
C GLU A 90 -6.46 -5.15 7.70
N SER A 91 -5.35 -4.52 7.30
CA SER A 91 -5.33 -3.53 6.21
C SER A 91 -5.80 -4.12 4.88
N LEU A 92 -5.49 -5.40 4.63
CA LEU A 92 -5.94 -6.15 3.44
C LEU A 92 -7.40 -6.62 3.53
N ASN A 93 -8.10 -6.41 4.65
CA ASN A 93 -9.37 -7.06 5.00
C ASN A 93 -9.30 -8.60 4.91
N PHE A 94 -8.15 -9.16 5.30
CA PHE A 94 -7.88 -10.59 5.28
C PHE A 94 -7.96 -11.16 6.70
N SER A 95 -8.73 -12.23 6.89
CA SER A 95 -8.88 -12.90 8.18
C SER A 95 -7.88 -14.04 8.33
N LEU A 96 -7.02 -13.95 9.35
CA LEU A 96 -6.15 -15.04 9.77
C LEU A 96 -6.99 -16.15 10.42
N SER A 97 -6.72 -17.41 10.08
CA SER A 97 -7.50 -18.54 10.60
C SER A 97 -6.73 -19.87 10.66
N GLY A 98 -7.25 -20.83 11.42
CA GLY A 98 -6.66 -22.17 11.51
C GLY A 98 -5.33 -22.23 12.25
N HIS A 99 -4.55 -23.29 11.98
CA HIS A 99 -3.29 -23.59 12.66
C HIS A 99 -2.03 -23.22 11.86
N GLN A 100 -2.19 -22.70 10.65
CA GLN A 100 -1.05 -22.25 9.85
C GLN A 100 -0.47 -20.97 10.44
N GLU A 101 0.85 -20.81 10.39
CA GLU A 101 1.53 -19.60 10.84
C GLU A 101 1.01 -18.34 10.09
N PRO A 102 0.72 -17.22 10.79
CA PRO A 102 0.10 -16.03 10.20
C PRO A 102 0.82 -15.45 8.99
N LEU A 103 2.15 -15.34 9.00
CA LEU A 103 2.91 -14.79 7.89
C LEU A 103 2.74 -15.66 6.65
N ALA A 104 2.80 -16.98 6.81
CA ALA A 104 2.57 -17.91 5.71
C ALA A 104 1.15 -17.77 5.10
N GLN A 105 0.12 -17.48 5.91
CA GLN A 105 -1.23 -17.23 5.38
C GLN A 105 -1.27 -15.96 4.53
N VAL A 106 -0.67 -14.87 5.01
CA VAL A 106 -0.62 -13.59 4.27
C VAL A 106 0.20 -13.73 3.00
N LEU A 107 1.36 -14.40 3.05
CA LEU A 107 2.19 -14.64 1.87
C LEU A 107 1.47 -15.48 0.82
N ASN A 108 0.76 -16.54 1.23
CA ASN A 108 -0.05 -17.34 0.33
C ASN A 108 -1.16 -16.51 -0.32
N TYR A 109 -1.85 -15.68 0.48
CA TYR A 109 -2.88 -14.77 -0.03
C TYR A 109 -2.33 -13.77 -1.06
N LEU A 110 -1.12 -13.27 -0.87
CA LEU A 110 -0.48 -12.29 -1.76
C LEU A 110 0.22 -12.91 -2.98
N SER A 111 0.51 -14.21 -2.95
CA SER A 111 1.39 -14.88 -3.93
C SER A 111 0.94 -14.78 -5.38
N ASP A 112 -0.37 -14.70 -5.63
CA ASP A 112 -0.98 -14.61 -6.96
C ASP A 112 -1.46 -13.19 -7.32
N LYS A 113 -1.16 -12.18 -6.48
CA LYS A 113 -1.74 -10.84 -6.59
C LYS A 113 -0.78 -9.80 -7.15
N THR A 114 -1.20 -9.14 -8.21
CA THR A 114 -0.74 -7.79 -8.60
C THR A 114 -1.41 -6.73 -7.70
N LEU A 115 -0.78 -6.43 -6.57
CA LEU A 115 -1.25 -5.50 -5.53
C LEU A 115 -0.12 -4.54 -5.12
N LEU A 116 -0.48 -3.30 -4.73
CA LEU A 116 0.45 -2.37 -4.10
C LEU A 116 0.16 -2.25 -2.60
N LEU A 117 1.17 -2.48 -1.76
CA LEU A 117 1.09 -2.33 -0.31
C LEU A 117 1.97 -1.16 0.15
N LEU A 118 1.36 -0.15 0.78
CA LEU A 118 2.02 0.99 1.39
C LEU A 118 2.17 0.70 2.88
N LEU A 119 3.42 0.54 3.32
CA LEU A 119 3.77 0.42 4.73
C LEU A 119 4.25 1.80 5.19
N ASP A 120 3.55 2.42 6.13
CA ASP A 120 3.91 3.75 6.66
C ASP A 120 4.30 3.69 8.13
N ASN A 121 5.17 4.62 8.54
CA ASN A 121 5.71 4.71 9.90
C ASN A 121 6.49 3.46 10.36
N PHE A 122 7.40 2.98 9.50
CA PHE A 122 8.40 1.97 9.85
C PHE A 122 9.57 2.67 10.59
N GLU A 123 9.46 2.80 11.91
CA GLU A 123 10.46 3.41 12.81
C GLU A 123 11.22 2.38 13.64
#